data_AF-A0A931M6H0-F1
#
_entry.id   AF-A0A931M6H0-F1
#
_cell.length_a   1.000
_cell.length_b   1.000
_cell.length_c   1.000
_cell.angle_alpha   90.00
_cell.angle_beta   90.00
_cell.angle_gamma   90.00
#
_symmetry.space_group_name_H-M   'P 1'
#
loop_
_entity.id
_entity.type
_entity.pdbx_description
1 polymer ?
#
loop_
_entity_poly.entity_id
_entity_poly.type
_entity_poly.pdbx_seq_one_letter_code
_entity_poly.pdbx_strand_id
1 'polypeptide(L)'
;MDTKKQFTIDEWFYDWLADENKYKAAVKLFLRIHEICDKIILKPGTRLAHKFYQLDEASGKWAPDQRNVVRLIKNLFLSNSEKIWWVYDEPVIAEEVEARLPVKDVYLVKICLQTTDKILITTDTTLYQNLLETKEDLGITPIMLEDFLKEYLQ
;
A
#
# COMPACT_ATOMS: atom_id res chain seq x y z
N MET A 1 3.58 -10.79 -23.03
CA MET A 1 3.85 -9.42 -22.52
C MET A 1 3.46 -9.46 -21.07
N ASP A 2 4.43 -9.43 -20.15
CA ASP A 2 4.12 -9.27 -18.73
C ASP A 2 3.49 -7.88 -18.57
N THR A 3 2.21 -7.85 -18.27
CA THR A 3 1.48 -6.62 -18.00
C THR A 3 1.93 -6.10 -16.64
N LYS A 4 2.56 -4.93 -16.69
CA LYS A 4 3.01 -4.18 -15.54
C LYS A 4 1.86 -3.88 -14.59
N LYS A 5 2.00 -4.16 -13.28
CA LYS A 5 0.95 -3.96 -12.25
C LYS A 5 1.33 -2.86 -11.26
N GLN A 6 0.39 -1.98 -10.96
CA GLN A 6 0.49 -0.94 -9.94
C GLN A 6 -0.44 -1.26 -8.76
N PHE A 7 0.12 -1.30 -7.54
CA PHE A 7 -0.65 -1.55 -6.32
C PHE A 7 -0.70 -0.33 -5.41
N THR A 8 -1.89 -0.05 -4.88
CA THR A 8 -2.06 0.88 -3.76
C THR A 8 -2.16 0.08 -2.46
N ILE A 9 -1.27 0.37 -1.51
CA ILE A 9 -1.14 -0.35 -0.23
C ILE A 9 -1.45 0.62 0.90
N ASP A 10 -2.26 0.17 1.84
CA ASP A 10 -2.67 0.90 3.04
C ASP A 10 -1.66 0.78 4.21
N GLU A 11 -1.81 1.59 5.26
CA GLU A 11 -0.85 1.79 6.35
C GLU A 11 -0.58 0.59 7.24
N TRP A 12 -1.39 -0.46 7.14
CA TRP A 12 -1.18 -1.71 7.89
C TRP A 12 0.21 -2.30 7.64
N PHE A 13 0.85 -1.97 6.52
CA PHE A 13 2.21 -2.42 6.21
C PHE A 13 3.22 -1.98 7.28
N TYR A 14 3.05 -0.77 7.84
CA TYR A 14 3.99 -0.18 8.79
C TYR A 14 3.89 -0.95 10.10
N ASP A 15 2.65 -1.18 10.52
CA ASP A 15 2.34 -1.87 11.76
C ASP A 15 2.85 -3.31 11.72
N TRP A 16 2.82 -3.97 10.54
CA TRP A 16 3.37 -5.32 10.37
C TRP A 16 4.90 -5.39 10.40
N LEU A 17 5.60 -4.35 9.92
CA LEU A 17 7.07 -4.29 9.99
C LEU A 17 7.57 -3.98 11.41
N ALA A 18 6.79 -3.23 12.19
CA ALA A 18 7.11 -2.92 13.58
C ALA A 18 6.76 -4.05 14.57
N ASP A 19 5.91 -5.00 14.17
CA ASP A 19 5.49 -6.14 15.00
C ASP A 19 6.48 -7.31 14.88
N GLU A 20 7.14 -7.66 16.00
CA GLU A 20 8.14 -8.74 16.06
C GLU A 20 7.60 -10.13 15.66
N ASN A 21 6.29 -10.36 15.77
CA ASN A 21 5.68 -11.63 15.39
C ASN A 21 5.32 -11.67 13.89
N LYS A 22 5.15 -10.50 13.27
CA LYS A 22 4.70 -10.38 11.87
C LYS A 22 5.81 -9.96 10.92
N TYR A 23 6.93 -9.42 11.41
CA TYR A 23 7.96 -8.83 10.56
C TYR A 23 8.46 -9.80 9.48
N LYS A 24 8.68 -11.09 9.80
CA LYS A 24 9.15 -12.08 8.80
C LYS A 24 8.16 -12.27 7.65
N ALA A 25 6.87 -12.35 7.97
CA ALA A 25 5.82 -12.46 6.97
C ALA A 25 5.75 -11.17 6.14
N ALA A 26 5.88 -10.01 6.78
CA ALA A 26 5.96 -8.72 6.11
C ALA A 26 7.15 -8.68 5.14
N VAL A 27 8.36 -9.09 5.54
CA VAL A 27 9.54 -9.13 4.64
C VAL A 27 9.27 -9.99 3.41
N LYS A 28 8.75 -11.21 3.60
CA LYS A 28 8.47 -12.12 2.48
C LYS A 28 7.46 -11.49 1.51
N LEU A 29 6.41 -10.88 2.05
CA LEU A 29 5.43 -10.14 1.26
C LEU A 29 6.08 -8.98 0.49
N PHE A 30 6.93 -8.19 1.13
CA PHE A 30 7.59 -7.05 0.51
C PHE A 30 8.52 -7.46 -0.63
N LEU A 31 9.31 -8.52 -0.45
CA LEU A 31 10.14 -9.04 -1.53
C LEU A 31 9.26 -9.50 -2.70
N ARG A 32 8.14 -10.16 -2.42
CA ARG A 32 7.22 -10.57 -3.48
C ARG A 32 6.59 -9.38 -4.19
N ILE A 33 6.06 -8.40 -3.45
CA ILE A 33 5.49 -7.17 -4.02
C ILE A 33 6.56 -6.49 -4.87
N HIS A 34 7.81 -6.39 -4.41
CA HIS A 34 8.89 -5.80 -5.20
C HIS A 34 9.11 -6.55 -6.53
N GLU A 35 8.99 -7.88 -6.55
CA GLU A 35 9.12 -8.69 -7.77
C GLU A 35 7.97 -8.46 -8.75
N ILE A 36 6.72 -8.45 -8.27
CA ILE A 36 5.53 -8.47 -9.14
C ILE A 36 4.90 -7.09 -9.38
N CYS A 37 5.25 -6.10 -8.57
CA CYS A 37 4.76 -4.74 -8.66
C CYS A 37 5.78 -3.87 -9.37
N ASP A 38 5.33 -3.09 -10.34
CA ASP A 38 6.18 -2.08 -10.96
C ASP A 38 6.40 -0.90 -10.03
N LYS A 39 5.31 -0.37 -9.43
CA LYS A 39 5.37 0.81 -8.57
C LYS A 39 4.38 0.76 -7.40
N ILE A 40 4.86 1.15 -6.22
CA ILE A 40 4.03 1.57 -5.09
C ILE A 40 3.75 3.07 -5.25
N ILE A 41 2.48 3.44 -5.12
CA ILE A 41 2.07 4.84 -5.16
C ILE A 41 1.97 5.41 -3.76
N LEU A 42 2.57 6.57 -3.54
CA LEU A 42 2.47 7.33 -2.30
C LEU A 42 2.12 8.79 -2.59
N LYS A 43 1.41 9.42 -1.66
CA LYS A 43 1.15 10.85 -1.69
C LYS A 43 1.94 11.57 -0.59
N PRO A 44 2.69 12.64 -0.89
CA PRO A 44 3.40 13.41 0.13
C PRO A 44 2.45 13.96 1.21
N GLY A 45 2.93 14.04 2.44
CA GLY A 45 2.14 14.55 3.57
C GLY A 45 1.04 13.61 4.07
N THR A 46 0.84 12.44 3.46
CA THR A 46 -0.05 11.41 4.00
C THR A 46 0.56 10.77 5.24
N ARG A 47 -0.30 10.28 6.14
CA ARG A 47 0.12 9.53 7.33
C ARG A 47 0.97 8.31 6.95
N LEU A 48 0.69 7.70 5.80
CA LEU A 48 1.51 6.64 5.20
C LEU A 48 2.96 7.07 4.93
N ALA A 49 3.14 8.20 4.25
CA ALA A 49 4.46 8.75 3.96
C ALA A 49 5.19 9.09 5.28
N HIS A 50 4.50 9.67 6.26
CA HIS A 50 5.07 9.95 7.58
C HIS A 50 5.48 8.70 8.34
N LYS A 51 4.65 7.65 8.36
CA LYS A 51 4.94 6.36 8.99
C LYS A 51 6.21 5.73 8.39
N PHE A 52 6.41 5.82 7.09
CA PHE A 52 7.65 5.34 6.47
C PHE A 52 8.91 6.06 6.96
N TYR A 53 8.86 7.41 7.10
CA TYR A 53 9.98 8.16 7.68
C TYR A 53 10.22 7.77 9.15
N GLN A 54 9.14 7.63 9.93
CA GLN A 54 9.21 7.19 11.31
C GLN A 54 9.80 5.79 11.46
N LEU A 55 9.54 4.88 10.50
CA LEU A 55 10.07 3.52 10.52
C LEU A 55 11.60 3.51 10.48
N ASP A 56 12.18 4.33 9.61
CA ASP A 56 13.64 4.45 9.45
C ASP A 56 14.28 4.99 10.74
N GLU A 57 13.71 6.06 11.32
CA GLU A 57 14.18 6.62 12.59
C GLU A 57 14.04 5.64 13.76
N ALA A 58 12.89 4.98 13.89
CA ALA A 58 12.60 4.04 14.98
C ALA A 58 13.49 2.79 14.90
N SER A 59 13.77 2.30 13.68
CA SER A 59 14.61 1.12 13.46
C SER A 59 16.03 1.27 13.99
N GLY A 60 16.51 2.51 14.19
CA GLY A 60 17.80 2.80 14.82
C GLY A 60 17.94 2.25 16.25
N LYS A 61 16.84 1.91 16.92
CA LYS A 61 16.84 1.32 18.27
C LYS A 61 16.51 -0.18 18.28
N TRP A 62 16.14 -0.76 17.14
CA TRP A 62 15.74 -2.17 17.05
C TRP A 62 16.93 -3.13 16.96
N ALA A 63 16.66 -4.43 17.08
CA ALA A 63 17.68 -5.46 16.90
C ALA A 63 18.38 -5.32 15.52
N PRO A 64 19.67 -5.68 15.40
CA PRO A 64 20.43 -5.51 14.16
C PRO A 64 19.74 -6.08 12.91
N ASP A 65 19.15 -7.27 13.02
CA ASP A 65 18.48 -7.93 11.90
C ASP A 65 17.23 -7.20 11.43
N GLN A 66 16.38 -6.74 12.35
CA GLN A 66 15.18 -5.95 12.02
C GLN A 66 15.55 -4.61 11.39
N ARG A 67 16.61 -3.96 11.89
CA ARG A 67 17.13 -2.71 11.32
C ARG A 67 17.63 -2.90 9.89
N ASN A 68 18.35 -4.00 9.63
CA ASN A 68 18.82 -4.33 8.28
C ASN A 68 17.66 -4.56 7.31
N VAL A 69 16.59 -5.20 7.77
CA VAL A 69 15.35 -5.40 7.01
C VAL A 69 14.68 -4.07 6.68
N VAL A 70 14.49 -3.17 7.66
CA VAL A 70 13.86 -1.86 7.41
C VAL A 70 14.67 -1.08 6.38
N ARG A 71 16.01 -1.07 6.51
CA ARG A 71 16.90 -0.42 5.55
C ARG A 71 16.79 -1.04 4.15
N LEU A 72 16.71 -2.36 4.05
CA LEU A 72 16.51 -3.06 2.78
C LEU A 72 15.19 -2.62 2.13
N ILE A 73 14.07 -2.64 2.86
CA ILE A 73 12.75 -2.25 2.34
C ILE A 73 12.74 -0.78 1.90
N LYS A 74 13.30 0.11 2.72
CA LYS A 74 13.48 1.53 2.36
C LYS A 74 14.23 1.67 1.05
N ASN A 75 15.32 0.93 0.87
CA ASN A 75 16.12 1.01 -0.35
C ASN A 75 15.40 0.43 -1.57
N LEU A 76 14.68 -0.68 -1.42
CA LEU A 76 13.97 -1.34 -2.51
C LEU A 76 12.77 -0.52 -3.02
N PHE A 77 12.10 0.23 -2.14
CA PHE A 77 10.90 0.97 -2.49
C PHE A 77 11.08 2.49 -2.41
N LEU A 78 11.33 3.03 -1.23
CA LEU A 78 11.27 4.48 -0.97
C LEU A 78 12.40 5.26 -1.64
N SER A 79 13.62 4.72 -1.59
CA SER A 79 14.79 5.31 -2.24
C SER A 79 14.89 4.92 -3.72
N ASN A 80 14.02 4.04 -4.21
CA ASN A 80 14.05 3.53 -5.57
C ASN A 80 13.01 4.24 -6.43
N SER A 81 13.44 5.24 -7.20
CA SER A 81 12.58 5.99 -8.13
C SER A 81 11.90 5.13 -9.20
N GLU A 82 12.41 3.92 -9.47
CA GLU A 82 11.76 2.98 -10.39
C GLU A 82 10.56 2.29 -9.73
N LYS A 83 10.56 2.15 -8.40
CA LYS A 83 9.54 1.44 -7.60
C LYS A 83 8.59 2.35 -6.84
N ILE A 84 8.89 3.64 -6.72
CA ILE A 84 7.98 4.62 -6.12
C ILE A 84 7.40 5.56 -7.17
N TRP A 85 6.11 5.86 -7.04
CA TRP A 85 5.47 6.96 -7.74
C TRP A 85 4.83 7.90 -6.74
N TRP A 86 5.32 9.13 -6.69
CA TRP A 86 4.70 10.20 -5.93
C TRP A 86 3.56 10.82 -6.74
N VAL A 87 2.37 10.80 -6.17
CA VAL A 87 1.21 11.49 -6.72
C VAL A 87 0.93 12.76 -5.94
N TYR A 88 0.62 13.83 -6.67
CA TYR A 88 0.43 15.17 -6.13
C TYR A 88 -1.01 15.67 -6.34
N ASP A 89 -1.63 15.27 -7.45
CA ASP A 89 -2.99 15.66 -7.78
C ASP A 89 -4.02 14.87 -6.98
N GLU A 90 -5.21 15.43 -6.80
CA GLU A 90 -6.37 14.73 -6.25
C GLU A 90 -7.43 14.57 -7.34
N PRO A 91 -7.73 13.34 -7.80
CA PRO A 91 -8.89 13.16 -8.66
C PRO A 91 -10.16 13.52 -7.87
N VAL A 92 -11.08 14.17 -8.57
CA VAL A 92 -12.40 14.49 -8.02
C VAL A 92 -13.24 13.22 -8.08
N ILE A 93 -13.79 12.82 -6.94
CA ILE A 93 -14.77 11.75 -6.82
C ILE A 93 -16.16 12.43 -6.75
N ALA A 94 -17.16 11.85 -7.42
CA ALA A 94 -18.53 12.35 -7.30
C ALA A 94 -18.98 12.28 -5.84
N GLU A 95 -19.64 13.32 -5.34
CA GLU A 95 -19.99 13.47 -3.91
C GLU A 95 -20.81 12.28 -3.40
N GLU A 96 -21.71 11.74 -4.23
CA GLU A 96 -22.55 10.58 -3.93
C GLU A 96 -21.75 9.28 -3.78
N VAL A 97 -20.61 9.18 -4.47
CA VAL A 97 -19.69 8.04 -4.35
C VAL A 97 -18.78 8.26 -3.14
N GLU A 98 -18.27 9.47 -2.94
CA GLU A 98 -17.38 9.80 -1.82
C GLU A 98 -18.09 9.64 -0.47
N ALA A 99 -19.38 10.00 -0.37
CA ALA A 99 -20.18 9.82 0.84
C ALA A 99 -20.38 8.34 1.24
N ARG A 100 -20.20 7.41 0.30
CA ARG A 100 -20.24 5.96 0.56
C ARG A 100 -18.88 5.41 0.99
N LEU A 101 -17.83 6.21 1.01
CA LEU A 101 -16.50 5.77 1.43
C LEU A 101 -16.22 6.21 2.88
N PRO A 102 -15.43 5.44 3.65
CA PRO A 102 -14.97 5.89 4.95
C PRO A 102 -14.12 7.17 4.78
N VAL A 103 -14.48 8.25 5.47
CA VAL A 103 -13.81 9.56 5.37
C VAL A 103 -12.28 9.46 5.53
N LYS A 104 -11.84 8.61 6.47
CA LYS A 104 -10.40 8.37 6.73
C LYS A 104 -9.66 7.75 5.54
N ASP A 105 -10.35 7.05 4.64
CA ASP A 105 -9.74 6.23 3.57
C ASP A 105 -9.95 6.82 2.17
N VAL A 106 -10.72 7.92 2.04
CA VAL A 106 -10.95 8.60 0.75
C VAL A 106 -9.64 8.93 0.04
N TYR A 107 -8.59 9.29 0.78
CA TYR A 107 -7.28 9.58 0.19
C TYR A 107 -6.67 8.35 -0.50
N LEU A 108 -6.85 7.14 0.03
CA LEU A 108 -6.35 5.89 -0.57
C LEU A 108 -7.07 5.61 -1.89
N VAL A 109 -8.38 5.85 -1.91
CA VAL A 109 -9.20 5.72 -3.11
C VAL A 109 -8.73 6.71 -4.18
N LYS A 110 -8.52 7.98 -3.81
CA LYS A 110 -7.99 9.02 -4.70
C LYS A 110 -6.62 8.64 -5.27
N ILE A 111 -5.72 8.08 -4.46
CA ILE A 111 -4.42 7.57 -4.92
C ILE A 111 -4.60 6.42 -5.91
N CYS A 112 -5.47 5.46 -5.59
CA CYS A 112 -5.71 4.29 -6.44
C CYS A 112 -6.28 4.67 -7.81
N LEU A 113 -7.16 5.66 -7.88
CA LEU A 113 -7.74 6.16 -9.14
C LEU A 113 -6.72 6.72 -10.13
N GLN A 114 -5.52 7.08 -9.66
CA GLN A 114 -4.43 7.56 -10.50
C GLN A 114 -3.54 6.43 -11.03
N THR A 115 -3.71 5.20 -10.53
CA THR A 115 -3.04 4.02 -11.07
C THR A 115 -3.72 3.56 -12.37
N THR A 116 -2.96 2.91 -13.25
CA THR A 116 -3.54 2.29 -14.46
C THR A 116 -4.44 1.10 -14.13
N ASP A 117 -4.01 0.26 -13.19
CA ASP A 117 -4.69 -1.01 -12.89
C ASP A 117 -5.80 -0.89 -11.84
N LYS A 118 -5.80 0.21 -11.07
CA LYS A 118 -6.78 0.52 -10.02
C LYS A 118 -6.97 -0.60 -9.01
N ILE A 119 -5.86 -1.24 -8.60
CA ILE A 119 -5.87 -2.31 -7.61
C ILE A 119 -5.54 -1.74 -6.23
N LEU A 120 -6.44 -1.95 -5.27
CA LEU A 120 -6.27 -1.54 -3.87
C LEU A 120 -6.21 -2.77 -2.97
N ILE A 121 -5.12 -2.93 -2.22
CA ILE A 121 -4.93 -4.02 -1.27
C ILE A 121 -5.16 -3.50 0.16
N THR A 122 -6.10 -4.10 0.88
CA THR A 122 -6.45 -3.67 2.25
C THR A 122 -6.64 -4.84 3.21
N THR A 123 -6.44 -4.57 4.50
CA THR A 123 -6.87 -5.44 5.61
C THR A 123 -8.19 -4.98 6.24
N ASP A 124 -8.65 -3.76 5.94
CA ASP A 124 -9.87 -3.18 6.48
C ASP A 124 -11.09 -3.74 5.71
N THR A 125 -11.88 -4.57 6.40
CA THR A 125 -13.06 -5.20 5.83
C THR A 125 -14.16 -4.21 5.50
N THR A 126 -14.29 -3.11 6.25
CA THR A 126 -15.25 -2.05 5.94
C THR A 126 -14.85 -1.38 4.64
N LEU A 127 -13.60 -0.90 4.51
CA LEU A 127 -13.13 -0.30 3.27
C LEU A 127 -13.31 -1.24 2.06
N TYR A 128 -13.00 -2.52 2.24
CA TYR A 128 -13.19 -3.53 1.20
C TYR A 128 -14.66 -3.63 0.73
N GLN A 129 -15.62 -3.72 1.65
CA GLN A 129 -17.04 -3.80 1.29
C GLN A 129 -17.53 -2.53 0.59
N ASN A 130 -17.17 -1.35 1.11
CA ASN A 130 -17.53 -0.07 0.49
C ASN A 130 -16.93 0.07 -0.93
N LEU A 131 -15.73 -0.46 -1.18
CA LEU A 131 -15.13 -0.51 -2.51
C LEU A 131 -15.83 -1.50 -3.45
N LEU A 132 -16.35 -2.62 -2.94
CA LEU A 132 -17.17 -3.53 -3.75
C LEU A 132 -18.48 -2.86 -4.18
N GLU A 133 -19.14 -2.15 -3.28
CA GLU A 133 -20.39 -1.43 -3.56
C GLU A 133 -20.22 -0.25 -4.53
N THR A 134 -19.03 0.35 -4.55
CA THR A 134 -18.68 1.49 -5.41
C THR A 134 -17.85 1.10 -6.63
N LYS A 135 -17.67 -0.21 -6.88
CA LYS A 135 -16.77 -0.74 -7.91
C LYS A 135 -17.10 -0.24 -9.33
N GLU A 136 -18.37 -0.23 -9.70
CA GLU A 136 -18.81 0.21 -11.03
C GLU A 136 -18.59 1.72 -11.24
N ASP A 137 -18.68 2.51 -10.17
CA ASP A 137 -18.47 3.96 -10.22
C ASP A 137 -16.98 4.32 -10.30
N LEU A 138 -16.15 3.60 -9.54
CA LEU A 138 -14.72 3.91 -9.37
C LEU A 138 -13.81 3.14 -10.35
N GLY A 139 -14.26 1.98 -10.80
CA GLY A 139 -13.45 1.02 -11.55
C GLY A 139 -12.27 0.46 -10.75
N ILE A 140 -12.35 0.45 -9.42
CA ILE A 140 -11.32 -0.08 -8.53
C ILE A 140 -11.56 -1.56 -8.28
N THR A 141 -10.48 -2.35 -8.33
CA THR A 141 -10.48 -3.75 -7.92
C THR A 141 -9.92 -3.86 -6.49
N PRO A 142 -10.78 -4.02 -5.47
CA PRO A 142 -10.33 -4.24 -4.11
C PRO A 142 -9.88 -5.69 -3.92
N ILE A 143 -8.77 -5.89 -3.21
CA ILE A 143 -8.25 -7.21 -2.84
C ILE A 143 -7.99 -7.22 -1.33
N MET A 144 -8.52 -8.23 -0.64
CA MET A 144 -8.16 -8.48 0.76
C MET A 144 -6.73 -9.00 0.84
N LEU A 145 -5.94 -8.49 1.78
CA LEU A 145 -4.55 -8.90 1.96
C LEU A 145 -4.42 -10.43 2.05
N GLU A 146 -5.26 -11.09 2.83
CA GLU A 146 -5.21 -12.55 2.99
C GLU A 146 -5.33 -13.31 1.67
N ASP A 147 -6.18 -12.83 0.76
CA ASP A 147 -6.38 -13.45 -0.55
C ASP A 147 -5.23 -13.13 -1.49
N PHE A 148 -4.69 -11.91 -1.43
CA PHE A 148 -3.45 -11.57 -2.10
C PHE A 148 -2.29 -12.49 -1.66
N LEU A 149 -2.17 -12.76 -0.36
CA LEU A 149 -1.13 -13.67 0.15
C LEU A 149 -1.32 -15.10 -0.40
N LYS A 150 -2.55 -15.62 -0.45
CA LYS A 150 -2.84 -16.96 -0.99
C LYS A 150 -2.51 -17.07 -2.47
N GLU A 151 -2.81 -16.04 -3.26
CA GLU A 151 -2.61 -16.05 -4.71
C GLU A 151 -1.12 -15.84 -5.08
N TYR A 152 -0.40 -14.99 -4.34
CA TYR A 152 0.92 -14.51 -4.76
C TYR A 152 2.10 -15.07 -3.95
N LEU A 153 1.89 -15.71 -2.78
CA LEU A 153 2.96 -16.25 -1.93
C LEU A 153 3.01 -17.79 -1.80
N GLN A 154 2.21 -18.51 -2.58
CA GLN A 154 2.33 -19.97 -2.74
C GLN A 154 3.55 -20.35 -3.57
#